data_AF-A0A428D1A8-F1
#
_entry.id   AF-A0A428D1A8-F1
#
_cell.length_a   1.000
_cell.length_b   1.000
_cell.length_c   1.000
_cell.angle_alpha   90.00
_cell.angle_beta   90.00
_cell.angle_gamma   90.00
#
_symmetry.space_group_name_H-M   'P 1'
#
loop_
_entity.id
_entity.type
_entity.pdbx_description
1 polymer ?
#
loop_
_entity_poly.entity_id
_entity_poly.type
_entity_poly.pdbx_seq_one_letter_code
_entity_poly.pdbx_strand_id
1 'polypeptide(L)' 'MGRVMRNSDDILDYIPTQYIADFVKSLTKPISGELIYQGIEFRSVMNPEGFNLAIFTPDCFEVIDIRMKRINHISYSW' A
#
# COMPACT_ATOMS: atom_id res chain seq x y z
N MET A 1 11.27 2.56 -10.09
CA MET A 1 10.25 1.93 -10.94
C MET A 1 9.47 0.96 -10.09
N GLY A 2 8.17 1.20 -9.87
CA GLY A 2 7.33 0.23 -9.17
C GLY A 2 7.10 -0.98 -10.07
N ARG A 3 7.21 -2.19 -9.52
CA ARG A 3 6.95 -3.45 -10.21
C ARG A 3 5.73 -4.11 -9.57
N VAL A 4 4.88 -4.71 -10.39
CA VAL A 4 3.72 -5.49 -9.92
C VAL A 4 4.23 -6.74 -9.21
N MET A 5 3.71 -7.03 -8.01
CA MET A 5 4.04 -8.22 -7.24
C MET A 5 3.73 -9.50 -8.04
N ARG A 6 4.72 -10.37 -8.17
CA ARG A 6 4.64 -11.68 -8.82
C ARG A 6 4.92 -12.77 -7.79
N ASN A 7 4.35 -13.96 -8.01
CA ASN A 7 4.65 -15.13 -7.16
C ASN A 7 6.14 -15.54 -7.13
N SER A 8 6.94 -15.03 -8.08
CA SER A 8 8.38 -15.30 -8.18
C SER A 8 9.25 -14.23 -7.52
N ASP A 9 8.67 -13.15 -6.99
CA ASP A 9 9.47 -12.06 -6.41
C ASP A 9 10.04 -12.51 -5.06
N ASP A 10 11.30 -12.16 -4.80
CA ASP A 10 11.97 -12.52 -3.55
C ASP A 10 11.42 -11.65 -2.42
N ILE A 11 11.33 -12.23 -1.21
CA ILE A 11 10.99 -11.47 -0.01
C ILE A 11 11.96 -10.30 0.18
N LEU A 12 13.23 -10.48 -0.20
CA LEU A 12 14.26 -9.45 -0.12
C LEU A 12 13.96 -8.21 -0.98
N ASP A 13 13.21 -8.36 -2.08
CA ASP A 13 12.82 -7.24 -2.96
C ASP A 13 11.85 -6.27 -2.24
N TYR A 14 11.19 -6.73 -1.18
CA TYR A 14 10.22 -5.93 -0.41
C TYR A 14 10.82 -5.21 0.79
N ILE A 15 12.04 -5.57 1.22
CA ILE A 15 12.71 -4.97 2.38
C ILE A 15 12.79 -3.44 2.28
N PRO A 16 13.16 -2.83 1.13
CA PRO A 16 13.21 -1.38 1.02
C PRO A 16 11.84 -0.71 1.22
N THR A 17 10.78 -1.29 0.65
CA THR A 17 9.42 -0.75 0.78
C THR A 17 8.88 -0.92 2.20
N GLN A 18 9.14 -2.06 2.84
CA GLN A 18 8.80 -2.30 4.25
C GLN A 18 9.51 -1.30 5.16
N TYR A 19 10.82 -1.11 4.96
CA TYR A 19 11.59 -0.15 5.74
C TYR A 19 11.06 1.28 5.61
N ILE A 20 10.69 1.72 4.40
CA ILE A 20 10.07 3.04 4.19
C ILE A 20 8.72 3.12 4.92
N ALA A 21 7.89 2.08 4.83
CA ALA A 21 6.59 2.05 5.49
C ALA A 21 6.73 2.14 7.02
N ASP A 22 7.63 1.35 7.59
CA ASP A 22 7.92 1.35 9.03
C ASP A 22 8.53 2.67 9.48
N PHE A 23 9.43 3.27 8.68
CA PHE A 23 9.98 4.58 8.98
C PHE A 23 8.89 5.65 9.05
N VAL A 24 8.02 5.74 8.04
CA VAL A 24 6.91 6.72 8.04
C VAL A 24 5.96 6.47 9.23
N LYS A 25 5.67 5.20 9.52
CA LYS A 25 4.85 4.82 10.68
C LYS A 25 5.52 5.15 12.02
N SER A 26 6.85 5.16 12.10
CA SER A 26 7.58 5.51 13.32
C SER A 26 7.54 7.00 13.66
N LEU A 27 7.15 7.85 12.70
CA LEU A 27 7.06 9.30 12.89
C LEU A 27 5.84 9.64 13.77
N THR A 28 6.10 9.96 15.03
CA THR A 28 5.08 10.34 16.01
C THR A 28 5.23 11.80 16.47
N LYS A 29 4.13 12.42 16.87
CA LYS A 29 4.14 13.74 17.52
C LYS A 29 4.93 13.64 18.84
N PRO A 30 5.94 14.49 19.09
CA PRO A 30 6.83 14.35 20.25
C PRO A 30 6.14 14.39 21.62
N ILE A 31 4.98 15.05 21.71
CA ILE A 31 4.28 15.29 22.97
C ILE A 31 3.14 14.29 23.19
N SER A 32 2.32 14.01 22.17
CA SER A 32 1.16 13.12 22.31
C SER A 32 1.44 11.67 21.97
N GLY A 33 2.55 11.36 21.30
CA GLY A 33 2.89 10.00 20.84
C GLY A 33 2.02 9.48 19.69
N GLU A 34 1.07 10.28 19.21
CA GLU A 34 0.22 9.92 18.07
C GLU A 34 1.03 9.89 16.77
N LEU A 35 0.65 9.00 15.85
CA LEU A 35 1.18 8.97 14.50
C LEU A 35 0.99 10.35 13.83
N ILE A 36 2.02 10.82 13.14
CA ILE A 36 1.92 12.02 12.29
C ILE A 36 1.15 11.68 11.01
N TYR A 37 1.31 10.46 10.50
CA TYR A 37 0.70 9.98 9.25
C TYR A 37 -0.11 8.71 9.50
N GLN A 38 -1.28 8.60 8.85
CA GLN A 38 -2.18 7.44 8.97
C GLN A 38 -1.97 6.40 7.86
N GLY A 39 -1.06 6.66 6.92
CA GLY A 39 -0.81 5.77 5.79
C GLY A 39 0.12 6.40 4.74
N ILE A 40 0.25 5.70 3.62
CA ILE A 40 1.07 6.09 2.47
C ILE A 40 0.24 6.01 1.20
N GLU A 41 0.24 7.10 0.42
CA GLU A 41 -0.23 7.12 -0.96
C GLU A 41 0.96 6.93 -1.91
N PHE A 42 0.84 6.00 -2.86
CA PHE A 42 1.89 5.77 -3.86
C PHE A 42 1.28 5.47 -5.23
N ARG A 43 2.00 5.85 -6.28
CA ARG A 43 1.54 5.66 -7.67
C ARG A 43 1.30 4.18 -7.95
N SER A 44 0.14 3.86 -8.51
CA SER A 44 -0.19 2.49 -8.86
C SER A 44 0.64 2.06 -10.08
N VAL A 45 1.21 0.86 -10.00
CA VAL A 45 1.90 0.24 -11.13
C VAL A 45 0.89 -0.33 -12.14
N MET A 46 -0.32 -0.67 -11.66
CA MET A 46 -1.38 -1.28 -12.48
C MET A 46 -2.27 -0.25 -13.16
N ASN A 47 -2.38 0.96 -12.59
CA ASN A 47 -3.15 2.06 -13.14
C ASN A 47 -2.27 3.33 -13.14
N PRO A 48 -1.69 3.73 -14.29
CA PRO A 48 -0.77 4.87 -14.36
C PRO A 48 -1.33 6.17 -13.79
N GLU A 49 -2.64 6.38 -13.91
CA GLU A 49 -3.36 7.57 -13.40
C GLU A 49 -3.87 7.39 -11.96
N GLY A 50 -3.73 6.18 -11.40
CA GLY A 50 -4.24 5.83 -10.09
C GLY A 50 -3.17 5.78 -9.01
N PHE A 51 -3.65 5.75 -7.77
CA PHE A 51 -2.82 5.59 -6.57
C PHE A 51 -3.29 4.39 -5.77
N ASN A 52 -2.35 3.75 -5.09
CA ASN A 52 -2.61 2.75 -4.07
C ASN A 52 -2.42 3.40 -2.69
N LEU A 53 -3.18 2.93 -1.71
CA LEU A 53 -3.12 3.40 -0.33
C LEU A 53 -2.69 2.25 0.58
N ALA A 54 -1.66 2.48 1.40
CA ALA A 54 -1.31 1.63 2.53
C ALA A 54 -1.77 2.32 3.81
N ILE A 55 -2.68 1.70 4.57
CA ILE A 55 -3.31 2.30 5.75
C ILE A 55 -2.67 1.68 7.01
N PHE A 56 -2.23 2.52 7.95
CA PHE A 56 -1.62 2.07 9.21
C PHE A 56 -2.62 1.82 10.33
N THR A 57 -3.72 2.57 10.32
CA THR A 57 -4.79 2.53 11.32
C THR A 57 -6.11 2.15 10.64
N PRO A 58 -6.31 0.87 10.29
CA PRO A 58 -7.53 0.42 9.64
C PRO A 58 -8.79 0.68 10.48
N ASP A 59 -8.63 0.75 11.81
CA ASP A 59 -9.73 1.02 12.75
C ASP A 59 -10.33 2.44 12.60
N CYS A 60 -9.66 3.34 11.88
CA CYS A 60 -10.21 4.65 11.54
C CYS A 60 -11.23 4.60 10.38
N PHE A 61 -11.40 3.45 9.73
CA PHE A 61 -12.28 3.30 8.57
C PHE A 61 -13.52 2.48 8.94
N GLU A 62 -14.68 2.98 8.55
CA GLU A 62 -15.91 2.20 8.58
C GLU A 62 -16.05 1.41 7.29
N VAL A 63 -16.15 0.07 7.40
CA VAL A 63 -16.41 -0.79 6.25
C VAL A 63 -17.89 -0.69 5.89
N ILE A 64 -18.20 0.09 4.87
CA ILE A 64 -19.58 0.31 4.41
C ILE A 64 -20.09 -0.78 3.44
N ASP A 65 -19.20 -1.47 2.73
CA ASP A 65 -19.55 -2.48 1.72
C ASP A 65 -18.33 -3.40 1.45
N ILE A 66 -18.58 -4.69 1.20
CA ILE A 66 -17.55 -5.68 0.84
C ILE A 66 -17.97 -6.33 -0.47
N ARG A 67 -17.20 -6.09 -1.54
CA ARG A 67 -17.44 -6.71 -2.86
C ARG A 67 -16.28 -7.61 -3.25
N MET A 68 -16.54 -8.91 -3.37
CA MET A 68 -15.60 -9.84 -3.98
C MET A 68 -15.77 -9.81 -5.50
N LYS A 69 -14.69 -9.49 -6.22
CA LYS A 69 -14.64 -9.63 -7.69
C LYS A 69 -13.65 -10.72 -8.06
N ARG A 70 -14.14 -11.76 -8.73
CA ARG A 70 -13.27 -12.78 -9.32
C ARG A 70 -12.69 -12.25 -10.62
N ILE A 71 -11.37 -12.14 -10.68
CA ILE A 71 -10.65 -11.85 -11.92
C ILE A 71 -10.50 -13.17 -12.68
N ASN A 72 -11.15 -13.29 -13.84
CA ASN A 72 -11.07 -14.50 -14.67
C ASN A 72 -9.96 -14.44 -15.73
N HIS A 73 -9.64 -13.23 -16.21
CA HIS A 73 -8.66 -13.01 -17.26
C HIS A 73 -8.02 -11.63 -17.09
N ILE A 74 -6.73 -11.52 -17.41
CA ILE A 74 -6.00 -10.26 -17.50
C ILE A 74 -5.44 -10.18 -18.93
N SER A 75 -5.87 -9.18 -19.70
CA SER A 75 -5.37 -8.94 -21.06
C SER A 75 -4.41 -7.74 -21.03
N TYR A 76 -3.21 -7.92 -21.59
CA TYR A 76 -2.28 -6.83 -21.82
C TYR A 76 -2.35 -6.44 -23.30
N SER A 77 -2.69 -5.19 -23.59
CA SER A 77 -2.53 -4.61 -24.92
C SER A 77 -1.20 -3.87 -24.97
N TRP A 78 -0.31 -4.33 -25.84
CA TRP A 78 0.97 -3.68 -26.13
C TRP A 78 0.79 -2.52 -27.10
#